data_AF-A0A2X1WZG4-F1
#
_entry.id   AF-A0A2X1WZG4-F1
#
_cell.length_a   1.000
_cell.length_b   1.000
_cell.length_c   1.000
_cell.angle_alpha   90.00
_cell.angle_beta   90.00
_cell.angle_gamma   90.00
#
_symmetry.space_group_name_H-M   'P 1'
#
loop_
_entity.id
_entity.type
_entity.pdbx_description
1 polymer ?
#
loop_
_entity_poly.entity_id
_entity_poly.type
_entity_poly.pdbx_seq_one_letter_code
_entity_poly.pdbx_strand_id
1 'polypeptide(L)' 'MKSQKNVTGKVKLKLYKGNIIPAGVEADKSLYSEDLASFGDGAEDLFSHKDADGFINLYSLASLVEAKINKGV' A
#
# COMPACT_ATOMS: atom_id res chain seq x y z
N MET A 1 22.62 1.86 10.92
CA MET A 1 21.65 1.52 9.86
C MET A 1 20.90 0.23 10.23
N LYS A 2 19.70 0.33 10.80
CA LYS A 2 18.81 -0.83 11.06
C LYS A 2 17.80 -1.04 9.94
N SER A 3 17.40 0.06 9.27
CA SER A 3 16.41 0.05 8.18
C SER A 3 16.84 -0.77 6.97
N GLN A 4 18.15 -0.91 6.70
CA GLN A 4 18.66 -1.65 5.54
C GLN A 4 18.66 -3.18 5.71
N LYS A 5 18.32 -3.69 6.90
CA LYS A 5 18.43 -5.14 7.22
C LYS A 5 17.65 -6.05 6.27
N ASN A 6 16.53 -5.57 5.73
CA ASN A 6 15.68 -6.33 4.80
C ASN A 6 15.61 -5.70 3.40
N VAL A 7 16.45 -4.71 3.09
CA VAL A 7 16.48 -4.05 1.79
C VAL A 7 17.37 -4.88 0.85
N THR A 8 16.80 -5.94 0.29
CA THR A 8 17.49 -6.92 -0.56
C THR A 8 16.59 -7.35 -1.71
N GLY A 9 17.14 -7.51 -2.93
CA GLY A 9 16.38 -7.94 -4.10
C GLY A 9 17.04 -7.51 -5.40
N LYS A 10 16.34 -7.69 -6.51
CA LYS A 10 16.75 -7.25 -7.84
C LYS A 10 15.73 -6.26 -8.39
N VAL A 11 16.25 -5.25 -9.08
CA VAL A 11 15.45 -4.22 -9.76
C VAL A 11 15.75 -4.29 -11.24
N LYS A 12 14.71 -4.42 -12.05
CA LYS A 12 14.79 -4.36 -13.52
C LYS A 12 14.57 -2.92 -13.96
N LEU A 13 15.53 -2.39 -14.73
CA LEU A 13 15.49 -1.02 -15.24
C LEU A 13 15.54 -1.04 -16.77
N LYS A 14 14.80 -0.13 -17.41
CA LYS A 14 14.93 0.20 -18.83
C LYS A 14 15.71 1.50 -18.96
N LEU A 15 16.79 1.45 -19.73
CA LEU A 15 17.62 2.62 -20.01
C LEU A 15 17.32 3.09 -21.42
N TYR A 16 16.79 4.31 -21.56
CA TYR A 16 16.38 4.82 -22.87
C TYR A 16 16.54 6.33 -22.98
N LYS A 17 17.34 6.77 -23.98
CA LYS A 17 17.58 8.20 -24.29
C LYS A 17 17.88 9.06 -23.05
N GLY A 18 18.79 8.59 -22.20
CA GLY A 18 19.15 9.29 -20.96
C GLY A 18 18.18 9.09 -19.78
N ASN A 19 17.10 8.34 -19.95
CA ASN A 19 16.17 8.01 -18.88
C ASN A 19 16.50 6.66 -18.23
N ILE A 20 16.18 6.56 -16.93
CA ILE A 20 16.17 5.34 -16.15
C ILE A 20 14.73 5.07 -15.74
N ILE A 21 14.14 3.98 -16.23
CA ILE A 21 12.72 3.69 -16.05
C ILE A 21 12.59 2.37 -15.28
N PRO A 22 11.93 2.36 -14.10
CA PRO A 22 11.62 1.13 -13.38
C PRO A 22 10.75 0.20 -14.22
N ALA A 23 11.11 -1.08 -14.29
CA ALA A 23 10.42 -2.07 -15.11
C ALA A 23 10.07 -3.37 -14.35
N GLY A 24 10.42 -3.47 -13.07
CA GLY A 24 10.06 -4.59 -12.20
C GLY A 24 10.96 -4.67 -10.98
N VAL A 25 10.47 -5.33 -9.93
CA VAL A 25 11.21 -5.59 -8.69
C VAL A 25 10.89 -7.00 -8.23
N GLU A 26 11.90 -7.72 -7.75
CA GLU A 26 11.76 -9.02 -7.08
C GLU A 26 12.62 -9.04 -5.82
N ALA A 27 12.10 -9.59 -4.73
CA ALA A 27 12.78 -9.63 -3.44
C ALA A 27 12.29 -10.82 -2.60
N ASP A 28 13.22 -11.60 -2.04
CA ASP A 28 12.89 -12.72 -1.15
C ASP A 28 12.21 -12.26 0.15
N LYS A 29 12.50 -11.02 0.57
CA LYS A 29 11.89 -10.36 1.75
C LYS A 29 10.90 -9.27 1.33
N SER A 30 10.14 -9.53 0.27
CA SER A 30 9.11 -8.60 -0.19
C SER A 30 8.00 -8.47 0.85
N LEU A 31 7.51 -7.25 1.06
CA LEU A 31 6.27 -6.98 1.79
C LEU A 31 5.05 -6.92 0.87
N TYR A 32 5.25 -7.07 -0.44
CA TYR A 32 4.17 -7.26 -1.40
C TYR A 32 3.66 -8.70 -1.31
N SER A 33 2.34 -8.85 -1.22
CA SER A 33 1.63 -10.12 -1.32
C SER A 33 0.66 -10.01 -2.49
N GLU A 34 0.79 -10.91 -3.46
CA GLU A 34 -0.08 -10.95 -4.64
C GLU A 34 -1.51 -11.30 -4.25
N ASP A 35 -1.70 -12.25 -3.32
CA ASP A 35 -3.02 -12.65 -2.83
C ASP A 35 -3.78 -11.48 -2.19
N LEU A 36 -3.12 -10.68 -1.35
CA LEU A 36 -3.72 -9.50 -0.73
C LEU A 36 -4.00 -8.35 -1.73
N ALA A 37 -3.20 -8.24 -2.79
CA ALA A 37 -3.32 -7.18 -3.78
C ALA A 37 -4.26 -7.55 -4.94
N SER A 38 -4.55 -8.84 -5.11
CA SER A 38 -5.43 -9.36 -6.15
C SER A 38 -6.89 -9.09 -5.82
N PHE A 39 -7.72 -9.05 -6.87
CA PHE A 39 -9.18 -9.05 -6.74
C PHE A 39 -9.76 -10.48 -6.78
N GLY A 40 -8.91 -11.51 -6.71
CA GLY A 40 -9.32 -12.91 -6.73
C GLY A 40 -9.64 -13.48 -5.35
N ASP A 41 -10.14 -14.73 -5.35
CA ASP A 41 -10.69 -15.42 -4.18
C ASP A 41 -9.70 -15.60 -3.00
N GLY A 42 -8.38 -15.47 -3.24
CA GLY A 42 -7.35 -15.62 -2.20
C GLY A 42 -7.21 -14.42 -1.25
N ALA A 43 -7.77 -13.26 -1.59
CA ALA A 43 -7.70 -12.08 -0.73
C ALA A 43 -8.62 -12.19 0.49
N GLU A 44 -9.76 -12.87 0.36
CA GLU A 44 -10.79 -12.94 1.41
C GLU A 44 -10.33 -13.69 2.66
N ASP A 45 -9.40 -14.65 2.51
CA ASP A 45 -8.81 -15.41 3.62
C ASP A 45 -7.89 -14.55 4.51
N LEU A 46 -7.33 -13.48 3.96
CA LEU A 46 -6.37 -12.60 4.64
C LEU A 46 -6.95 -11.22 4.98
N PHE A 47 -7.93 -10.74 4.21
CA PHE A 47 -8.60 -9.46 4.43
C PHE A 47 -10.07 -9.50 3.99
N SER A 48 -10.97 -9.21 4.92
CA SER A 48 -12.40 -9.05 4.64
C SER A 48 -12.71 -7.63 4.20
N HIS A 49 -13.34 -7.48 3.03
CA HIS A 49 -13.82 -6.17 2.55
C HIS A 49 -14.80 -5.49 3.52
N LYS A 50 -15.49 -6.25 4.38
CA LYS A 50 -16.43 -5.70 5.38
C LYS A 50 -15.72 -4.84 6.43
N ASP A 51 -14.44 -5.09 6.69
CA ASP A 51 -13.69 -4.34 7.70
C ASP A 51 -13.30 -2.94 7.21
N ALA A 52 -13.32 -2.71 5.89
CA ALA A 52 -12.99 -1.44 5.28
C ALA A 52 -13.93 -0.30 5.73
N ASP A 53 -15.23 -0.57 5.84
CA ASP A 53 -16.23 0.42 6.25
C ASP A 53 -15.95 0.92 7.67
N GLY A 54 -15.67 0.00 8.59
CA GLY A 54 -15.33 0.32 9.97
C GLY A 54 -14.04 1.14 10.06
N PHE A 55 -13.01 0.74 9.32
CA PHE A 55 -11.74 1.46 9.25
C PHE A 55 -11.91 2.88 8.71
N ILE A 56 -12.62 3.07 7.60
CA ILE A 56 -12.84 4.38 6.98
C ILE A 56 -13.56 5.32 7.96
N ASN A 57 -14.63 4.83 8.61
CA ASN A 57 -15.39 5.62 9.58
C ASN A 57 -14.53 6.07 10.76
N LEU A 58 -13.72 5.17 11.32
CA LEU A 58 -12.89 5.49 12.48
C LEU A 58 -11.69 6.37 12.11
N TYR A 59 -11.02 6.09 10.99
CA TYR A 59 -9.84 6.82 10.54
C TYR A 59 -10.18 8.26 10.12
N SER A 60 -11.33 8.45 9.47
CA SER A 60 -11.79 9.78 9.03
C SER A 60 -12.44 10.61 10.15
N LEU A 61 -12.79 9.99 11.28
CA LEU A 61 -13.59 10.62 12.35
C LEU A 61 -12.99 11.95 12.82
N ALA A 62 -11.68 11.99 13.06
CA ALA A 62 -11.01 13.21 13.54
C ALA A 62 -11.15 14.37 12.54
N SER A 63 -10.94 14.10 11.25
CA SER A 63 -11.08 15.11 10.20
C SER A 63 -12.54 15.57 10.02
N LEU A 64 -13.51 14.67 10.18
CA LEU A 64 -14.93 15.03 10.14
C LEU A 64 -15.32 15.93 11.31
N VAL A 65 -14.82 15.66 12.52
CA VAL A 65 -15.05 16.49 13.70
C VAL A 65 -14.43 17.87 13.50
N GLU A 66 -13.20 17.94 13.01
CA GLU A 66 -12.55 19.22 12.69
C GLU A 66 -13.36 20.02 11.66
N ALA A 67 -13.84 19.38 10.59
CA ALA A 67 -14.65 20.03 9.57
C ALA A 67 -15.96 20.59 10.16
N LYS A 68 -16.64 19.83 11.02
CA LYS A 68 -17.87 20.29 11.70
C LYS A 68 -17.62 21.49 12.60
N ILE A 69 -16.52 21.50 13.36
CA ILE A 69 -16.21 22.58 14.31
C ILE A 69 -15.71 23.84 13.59
N ASN A 70 -14.80 23.68 12.61
CA ASN A 70 -14.05 24.80 12.04
C ASN A 70 -14.59 25.30 10.68
N LYS A 71 -15.32 24.46 9.93
CA LYS A 71 -15.80 24.81 8.57
C LYS A 71 -17.32 24.93 8.45
N GLY A 72 -18.07 24.77 9.54
CA GLY A 72 -19.50 25.06 9.60
C GLY A 72 -20.32 24.33 8.53
N VAL A 73 -20.07 23.02 8.36
CA VAL A 73 -20.96 22.12 7.61
C VAL A 73 -21.90 21.43 8.58
#